data_AF-A0A5Q4TF97-F1
#
_entry.id   AF-A0A5Q4TF97-F1
#
_cell.length_a   1.000
_cell.length_b   1.000
_cell.length_c   1.000
_cell.angle_alpha   90.00
_cell.angle_beta   90.00
_cell.angle_gamma   90.00
#
_symmetry.space_group_name_H-M   'P 1'
#
loop_
_entity.id
_entity.type
_entity.pdbx_description
1 polymer ?
#
loop_
_entity_poly.entity_id
_entity_poly.type
_entity_poly.pdbx_seq_one_letter_code
_entity_poly.pdbx_strand_id
1 'polypeptide(L)'
;MLKTLTGLLPAGDLARKDGRGSSKSRASAPYASVVFDDGDGAAQISLSINRIDPRGETADSMVTCPSKALVDFDECRHETLTDGSRYLFVQGYVYDRHKGAKQWRSTLLTPAGVLIDASEYNAPAEKDATATREDPPLTPARMKTLVTDDGWDPLAAAYLAEAGAAPEEKPGRPGEPSGETVVATLTALLPEGLTVKDPGGDPGYGHLVVDDGRGASFVQINVQPGMSELADLFAGGTTLPDGTLVRETQEADPDQKGGAGTVGWTVDTLRPDGARVVIMAFNAPGQGQDAVREEPALTMAQLKAIALDPVWIGLD
;
A
#
# COMPACT_ATOMS: atom_id res chain seq x y z
N MET A 1 -24.11 -12.60 -3.40
CA MET A 1 -23.59 -11.29 -3.00
C MET A 1 -24.58 -10.55 -2.12
N LEU A 2 -25.53 -9.77 -2.66
CA LEU A 2 -26.36 -8.86 -1.84
C LEU A 2 -27.14 -9.57 -0.72
N LYS A 3 -27.82 -10.70 -1.02
CA LYS A 3 -28.56 -11.47 0.00
C LYS A 3 -27.67 -11.92 1.16
N THR A 4 -26.48 -12.46 0.85
CA THR A 4 -25.51 -12.90 1.85
C THR A 4 -25.03 -11.72 2.69
N LEU A 5 -24.56 -10.64 2.05
CA LEU A 5 -24.11 -9.42 2.74
C LEU A 5 -25.18 -8.93 3.72
N THR A 6 -26.41 -8.69 3.25
CA THR A 6 -27.48 -8.16 4.10
C THR A 6 -27.91 -9.11 5.22
N GLY A 7 -27.70 -10.42 5.07
CA GLY A 7 -28.00 -11.41 6.10
C GLY A 7 -26.96 -11.44 7.22
N LEU A 8 -25.76 -10.92 6.98
CA LEU A 8 -24.65 -10.85 7.94
C LEU A 8 -24.61 -9.51 8.68
N LEU A 9 -25.35 -8.51 8.21
CA LEU A 9 -25.47 -7.22 8.88
C LEU A 9 -26.38 -7.31 10.11
N PRO A 10 -26.12 -6.49 11.15
CA PRO A 10 -27.04 -6.34 12.26
C PRO A 10 -28.39 -5.72 11.82
N ALA A 11 -29.34 -5.68 12.74
CA ALA A 11 -30.63 -5.03 12.47
C ALA A 11 -30.42 -3.53 12.19
N GLY A 12 -31.04 -3.05 11.11
CA GLY A 12 -30.99 -1.66 10.67
C GLY A 12 -31.66 -1.47 9.32
N ASP A 13 -31.79 -0.22 8.91
CA ASP A 13 -32.34 0.17 7.62
C ASP A 13 -31.29 0.01 6.52
N LEU A 14 -31.75 -0.42 5.34
CA LEU A 14 -30.90 -0.69 4.19
C LEU A 14 -31.38 0.08 2.97
N ALA A 15 -30.54 0.98 2.47
CA ALA A 15 -30.75 1.78 1.27
C ALA A 15 -29.65 1.54 0.22
N ARG A 16 -29.83 2.12 -0.98
CA ARG A 16 -28.86 2.12 -2.10
C ARG A 16 -28.18 0.76 -2.34
N LYS A 17 -28.99 -0.29 -2.36
CA LYS A 17 -28.53 -1.67 -2.53
C LYS A 17 -28.04 -1.89 -3.95
N ASP A 18 -26.78 -2.26 -4.09
CA ASP A 18 -26.18 -2.66 -5.36
C ASP A 18 -25.49 -4.01 -5.19
N GLY A 19 -25.47 -4.81 -6.25
CA GLY A 19 -24.80 -6.09 -6.20
C GLY A 19 -24.84 -6.88 -7.49
N ARG A 20 -23.76 -7.63 -7.71
CA ARG A 20 -23.56 -8.51 -8.86
C ARG A 20 -22.99 -9.84 -8.39
N GLY A 21 -23.54 -10.94 -8.92
CA GLY A 21 -23.01 -12.29 -8.69
C GLY A 21 -21.89 -12.65 -9.67
N SER A 22 -21.53 -13.93 -9.74
CA SER A 22 -20.57 -14.46 -10.73
C SER A 22 -21.09 -14.38 -12.18
N SER A 23 -22.41 -14.52 -12.39
CA SER A 23 -22.98 -14.58 -13.73
C SER A 23 -23.34 -13.18 -14.26
N LYS A 24 -22.64 -12.70 -15.30
CA LYS A 24 -23.15 -11.91 -16.45
C LYS A 24 -22.08 -11.30 -17.37
N SER A 25 -20.80 -11.36 -17.00
CA SER A 25 -19.67 -11.22 -17.94
C SER A 25 -18.43 -11.77 -17.25
N ARG A 26 -17.50 -12.39 -18.00
CA ARG A 26 -16.22 -12.90 -17.47
C ARG A 26 -15.32 -11.80 -16.86
N ALA A 27 -15.75 -10.54 -16.89
CA ALA A 27 -14.91 -9.37 -16.67
C ALA A 27 -15.18 -8.63 -15.34
N SER A 28 -16.16 -9.05 -14.51
CA SER A 28 -16.48 -8.31 -13.29
C SER A 28 -16.57 -9.21 -12.06
N ALA A 29 -15.66 -8.97 -11.11
CA ALA A 29 -15.61 -9.65 -9.82
C ALA A 29 -16.94 -9.51 -9.05
N PRO A 30 -17.44 -10.57 -8.38
CA PRO A 30 -18.62 -10.49 -7.52
C PRO A 30 -18.50 -9.36 -6.49
N TYR A 31 -19.59 -8.62 -6.30
CA TYR A 31 -19.61 -7.44 -5.44
C TYR A 31 -21.00 -7.21 -4.85
N ALA A 32 -21.06 -6.62 -3.66
CA ALA A 32 -22.27 -6.03 -3.12
C ALA A 32 -21.93 -4.77 -2.32
N SER A 33 -22.85 -3.81 -2.31
CA SER A 33 -22.82 -2.67 -1.39
C SER A 33 -24.22 -2.26 -0.98
N VAL A 34 -24.30 -1.71 0.23
CA VAL A 34 -25.50 -1.12 0.81
C VAL A 34 -25.12 0.14 1.56
N VAL A 35 -26.07 1.06 1.70
CA VAL A 35 -26.04 2.05 2.78
C VAL A 35 -26.84 1.48 3.93
N PHE A 36 -26.19 1.30 5.07
CA PHE A 36 -26.73 0.74 6.30
C PHE A 36 -26.91 1.87 7.33
N ASP A 37 -28.03 1.85 8.05
CA ASP A 37 -28.30 2.78 9.16
C ASP A 37 -28.94 2.01 10.32
N ASP A 38 -28.24 1.92 11.45
CA ASP A 38 -28.70 1.30 12.70
C ASP A 38 -29.47 2.28 13.59
N GLY A 39 -29.69 3.52 13.14
CA GLY A 39 -30.28 4.62 13.90
C GLY A 39 -29.27 5.67 14.34
N ASP A 40 -27.97 5.38 14.24
CA ASP A 40 -26.88 6.29 14.62
C ASP A 40 -26.23 7.00 13.42
N GLY A 41 -26.75 6.77 12.21
CA GLY A 41 -26.33 7.45 10.98
C GLY A 41 -25.87 6.51 9.88
N ALA A 42 -26.15 6.94 8.65
CA ALA A 42 -25.94 6.16 7.44
C ALA A 42 -24.46 5.93 7.08
N ALA A 43 -24.09 4.67 6.85
CA ALA A 43 -22.76 4.21 6.50
C ALA A 43 -22.80 3.33 5.26
N GLN A 44 -21.86 3.51 4.33
CA GLN A 44 -21.70 2.58 3.22
C GLN A 44 -20.90 1.37 3.68
N ILE A 45 -21.41 0.18 3.37
CA ILE A 45 -20.73 -1.10 3.54
C ILE A 45 -20.63 -1.76 2.17
N SER A 46 -19.48 -2.32 1.85
CA SER A 46 -19.24 -3.02 0.59
C SER A 46 -18.40 -4.27 0.81
N LEU A 47 -18.57 -5.24 -0.08
CA LEU A 47 -17.78 -6.46 -0.12
C LEU A 47 -17.56 -6.89 -1.56
N SER A 48 -16.35 -7.35 -1.87
CA SER A 48 -16.00 -7.95 -3.14
C SER A 48 -15.30 -9.31 -2.97
N ILE A 49 -15.41 -10.15 -3.99
CA ILE A 49 -14.67 -11.41 -4.07
C ILE A 49 -13.81 -11.35 -5.33
N ASN A 50 -12.50 -11.42 -5.16
CA ASN A 50 -11.50 -11.39 -6.23
C ASN A 50 -10.68 -12.68 -6.25
N ARG A 51 -9.87 -12.82 -7.30
CA ARG A 51 -8.87 -13.89 -7.43
C ARG A 51 -7.49 -13.27 -7.50
N ILE A 52 -6.55 -13.86 -6.79
CA ILE A 52 -5.16 -13.42 -6.75
C ILE A 52 -4.24 -14.62 -6.58
N ASP A 53 -3.03 -14.57 -7.13
CA ASP A 53 -2.02 -15.60 -6.85
C ASP A 53 -1.71 -15.59 -5.35
N PRO A 54 -2.09 -16.62 -4.58
CA PRO A 54 -1.96 -16.59 -3.12
C PRO A 54 -0.50 -16.59 -2.65
N ARG A 55 0.48 -16.79 -3.54
CA ARG A 55 1.92 -16.79 -3.27
C ARG A 55 2.64 -15.54 -3.80
N GLY A 56 1.89 -14.62 -4.41
CA GLY A 56 2.44 -13.42 -5.01
C GLY A 56 2.64 -12.28 -4.02
N GLU A 57 3.58 -11.37 -4.30
CA GLU A 57 3.86 -10.17 -3.50
C GLU A 57 2.61 -9.28 -3.38
N THR A 58 1.82 -9.15 -4.45
CA THR A 58 0.54 -8.41 -4.40
C THR A 58 -0.44 -9.04 -3.39
N ALA A 59 -0.38 -10.36 -3.19
CA ALA A 59 -1.26 -11.04 -2.24
C ALA A 59 -0.82 -10.80 -0.80
N ASP A 60 0.49 -10.76 -0.57
CA ASP A 60 1.08 -10.48 0.73
C ASP A 60 0.76 -9.06 1.20
N SER A 61 0.85 -8.06 0.32
CA SER A 61 0.50 -6.67 0.64
C SER A 61 -1.00 -6.46 0.97
N MET A 62 -1.87 -7.33 0.46
CA MET A 62 -3.31 -7.29 0.75
C MET A 62 -3.70 -7.85 2.12
N VAL A 63 -2.82 -8.64 2.76
CA VAL A 63 -3.12 -9.32 4.04
C VAL A 63 -2.05 -9.12 5.12
N THR A 64 -1.20 -8.12 4.94
CA THR A 64 -0.23 -7.64 5.94
C THR A 64 -0.56 -6.21 6.31
N CYS A 65 -0.12 -5.79 7.50
CA CYS A 65 -0.28 -4.39 7.89
C CYS A 65 0.62 -3.52 7.01
N PRO A 66 0.09 -2.44 6.41
CA PRO A 66 0.93 -1.51 5.68
C PRO A 66 1.91 -0.83 6.66
N SER A 67 2.99 -0.29 6.10
CA SER A 67 3.93 0.54 6.87
C SER A 67 3.25 1.83 7.32
N LYS A 68 3.41 2.20 8.60
CA LYS A 68 2.94 3.50 9.12
C LYS A 68 3.71 4.68 8.53
N ALA A 69 4.85 4.42 7.89
CA ALA A 69 5.59 5.43 7.15
C ALA A 69 4.96 5.74 5.78
N LEU A 70 4.06 4.88 5.27
CA LEU A 70 3.42 5.05 3.95
C LEU A 70 1.93 5.36 4.05
N VAL A 71 1.25 4.69 4.97
CA VAL A 71 -0.20 4.72 5.16
C VAL A 71 -0.46 5.01 6.62
N ASP A 72 -1.17 6.10 6.90
CA ASP A 72 -1.55 6.37 8.27
C ASP A 72 -2.83 5.60 8.65
N PHE A 73 -2.76 4.89 9.77
CA PHE A 73 -3.85 4.07 10.28
C PHE A 73 -3.87 4.07 11.81
N ASP A 74 -5.08 3.96 12.35
CA ASP A 74 -5.32 3.94 13.79
C ASP A 74 -4.92 2.58 14.37
N GLU A 75 -5.45 1.51 13.77
CA GLU A 75 -5.20 0.14 14.19
C GLU A 75 -5.04 -0.80 12.98
N CYS A 76 -4.10 -1.74 13.08
CA CYS A 76 -3.98 -2.82 12.13
C CYS A 76 -3.67 -4.14 12.84
N ARG A 77 -4.32 -5.22 12.39
CA ARG A 77 -4.10 -6.58 12.88
C ARG A 77 -4.12 -7.54 11.70
N HIS A 78 -3.20 -8.48 11.68
CA HIS A 78 -3.22 -9.58 10.72
C HIS A 78 -2.95 -10.92 11.41
N GLU A 79 -3.46 -12.01 10.86
CA GLU A 79 -3.26 -13.36 11.41
C GLU A 79 -3.43 -14.45 10.33
N THR A 80 -2.87 -15.62 10.60
CA THR A 80 -3.15 -16.85 9.84
C THR A 80 -4.19 -17.67 10.60
N LEU A 81 -5.31 -17.96 9.94
CA LEU A 81 -6.41 -18.77 10.47
C LEU A 81 -6.07 -20.26 10.39
N THR A 82 -6.86 -21.09 11.07
CA THR A 82 -6.62 -22.54 11.20
C THR A 82 -6.71 -23.32 9.89
N ASP A 83 -7.43 -22.79 8.91
CA ASP A 83 -7.54 -23.32 7.54
C ASP A 83 -6.40 -22.87 6.62
N GLY A 84 -5.45 -22.08 7.14
CA GLY A 84 -4.35 -21.49 6.38
C GLY A 84 -4.72 -20.17 5.68
N SER A 85 -5.96 -19.70 5.79
CA SER A 85 -6.35 -18.39 5.27
C SER A 85 -5.65 -17.26 6.02
N ARG A 86 -5.31 -16.18 5.33
CA ARG A 86 -4.65 -15.00 5.89
C ARG A 86 -5.66 -13.87 6.02
N TYR A 87 -5.77 -13.31 7.21
CA TYR A 87 -6.73 -12.28 7.55
C TYR A 87 -6.02 -10.97 7.90
N LEU A 88 -6.59 -9.85 7.45
CA LEU A 88 -6.18 -8.49 7.78
C LEU A 88 -7.40 -7.67 8.22
N PHE A 89 -7.21 -6.84 9.24
CA PHE A 89 -8.11 -5.78 9.65
C PHE A 89 -7.33 -4.47 9.75
N VAL A 90 -7.86 -3.40 9.16
CA VAL A 90 -7.28 -2.04 9.25
C VAL A 90 -8.38 -1.04 9.60
N GLN A 91 -8.09 -0.13 10.53
CA GLN A 91 -8.88 1.05 10.84
C GLN A 91 -8.08 2.30 10.51
N GLY A 92 -8.69 3.24 9.79
CA GLY A 92 -8.07 4.52 9.50
C GLY A 92 -9.00 5.42 8.70
N TYR A 93 -8.43 6.11 7.70
CA TYR A 93 -9.13 7.12 6.91
C TYR A 93 -9.01 6.85 5.42
N VAL A 94 -10.01 7.29 4.68
CA VAL A 94 -9.99 7.31 3.22
C VAL A 94 -8.88 8.26 2.74
N TYR A 95 -7.96 7.75 1.92
CA TYR A 95 -6.80 8.48 1.34
C TYR A 95 -5.77 9.04 2.35
N ASP A 96 -5.56 8.38 3.49
CA ASP A 96 -4.56 8.74 4.52
C ASP A 96 -4.62 10.20 4.97
N ARG A 97 -5.82 10.79 4.90
CA ARG A 97 -6.07 12.15 5.33
C ARG A 97 -7.05 12.08 6.49
N HIS A 98 -6.64 12.52 7.69
CA HIS A 98 -7.54 12.73 8.85
C HIS A 98 -8.70 13.72 8.61
N LYS A 99 -8.87 14.19 7.37
CA LYS A 99 -9.97 15.03 6.89
C LYS A 99 -10.99 14.25 6.05
N GLY A 100 -10.71 12.99 5.69
CA GLY A 100 -11.60 12.10 4.96
C GLY A 100 -12.56 11.33 5.86
N ALA A 101 -13.48 10.56 5.27
CA ALA A 101 -14.29 9.60 6.02
C ALA A 101 -13.38 8.55 6.67
N LYS A 102 -13.74 8.08 7.87
CA LYS A 102 -13.09 6.91 8.46
C LYS A 102 -13.47 5.67 7.65
N GLN A 103 -12.51 4.76 7.50
CA GLN A 103 -12.68 3.48 6.83
C GLN A 103 -12.21 2.36 7.73
N TRP A 104 -13.05 1.33 7.88
CA TRP A 104 -12.63 0.03 8.39
C TRP A 104 -12.62 -0.97 7.24
N ARG A 105 -11.54 -1.74 7.13
CA ARG A 105 -11.34 -2.74 6.07
C ARG A 105 -11.01 -4.08 6.68
N SER A 106 -11.64 -5.14 6.18
CA SER A 106 -11.28 -6.53 6.46
C SER A 106 -11.00 -7.25 5.16
N THR A 107 -9.93 -8.03 5.15
CA THR A 107 -9.52 -8.80 3.98
C THR A 107 -9.21 -10.22 4.40
N LEU A 108 -9.74 -11.20 3.67
CA LEU A 108 -9.41 -12.62 3.81
C LEU A 108 -8.83 -13.13 2.50
N LEU A 109 -7.65 -13.74 2.56
CA LEU A 109 -7.04 -14.46 1.45
C LEU A 109 -6.98 -15.95 1.78
N THR A 110 -7.67 -16.77 1.00
CA THR A 110 -7.64 -18.23 1.17
C THR A 110 -6.43 -18.86 0.49
N PRO A 111 -5.99 -20.07 0.89
CA PRO A 111 -4.93 -20.81 0.19
C PRO A 111 -5.23 -21.10 -1.29
N ALA A 112 -6.51 -21.05 -1.68
CA ALA A 112 -6.95 -21.23 -3.06
C ALA A 112 -6.87 -19.95 -3.92
N GLY A 113 -6.42 -18.82 -3.36
CA GLY A 113 -6.33 -17.55 -4.08
C GLY A 113 -7.66 -16.80 -4.18
N VAL A 114 -8.61 -17.06 -3.27
CA VAL A 114 -9.83 -16.25 -3.14
C VAL A 114 -9.55 -15.10 -2.19
N LEU A 115 -9.75 -13.87 -2.66
CA LEU A 115 -9.61 -12.66 -1.86
C LEU A 115 -11.00 -12.08 -1.58
N ILE A 116 -11.45 -12.14 -0.33
CA ILE A 116 -12.70 -11.51 0.13
C ILE A 116 -12.33 -10.20 0.82
N ASP A 117 -12.76 -9.09 0.25
CA ASP A 117 -12.40 -7.74 0.71
C ASP A 117 -13.66 -6.96 1.06
N ALA A 118 -13.79 -6.57 2.32
CA ALA A 118 -14.90 -5.79 2.86
C ALA A 118 -14.41 -4.43 3.35
N SER A 119 -15.17 -3.39 3.03
CA SER A 119 -14.92 -2.04 3.54
C SER A 119 -16.22 -1.43 4.06
N GLU A 120 -16.09 -0.59 5.07
CA GLU A 120 -17.16 0.27 5.53
C GLU A 120 -16.65 1.67 5.86
N TYR A 121 -17.55 2.63 5.80
CA TYR A 121 -17.25 4.04 6.05
C TYR A 121 -18.18 4.61 7.12
N ASN A 122 -17.73 5.62 7.85
CA ASN A 122 -18.60 6.42 8.74
C ASN A 122 -19.49 7.44 7.98
N ALA A 123 -19.61 7.25 6.67
CA ALA A 123 -20.33 8.11 5.73
C ALA A 123 -21.13 7.25 4.74
N PRO A 124 -22.20 7.78 4.12
CA PRO A 124 -23.03 7.02 3.19
C PRO A 124 -22.36 6.74 1.83
N ALA A 125 -21.14 7.22 1.60
CA ALA A 125 -20.29 6.88 0.47
C ALA A 125 -18.81 7.18 0.79
N GLU A 126 -17.88 6.52 0.09
CA GLU A 126 -16.44 6.79 0.16
C GLU A 126 -16.08 8.25 -0.21
N LYS A 127 -16.68 8.78 -1.28
CA LYS A 127 -16.38 10.09 -1.86
C LYS A 127 -17.60 11.01 -1.82
N ASP A 128 -17.31 12.31 -1.75
CA ASP A 128 -18.30 13.39 -1.87
C ASP A 128 -19.49 13.27 -0.88
N ALA A 129 -19.26 12.59 0.25
CA ALA A 129 -20.23 12.41 1.32
C ALA A 129 -19.63 12.88 2.65
N THR A 130 -20.45 13.57 3.44
CA THR A 130 -20.08 13.97 4.79
C THR A 130 -20.28 12.79 5.74
N ALA A 131 -19.35 12.62 6.68
CA ALA A 131 -19.52 11.67 7.78
C ALA A 131 -20.83 11.96 8.54
N THR A 132 -21.61 10.92 8.80
CA THR A 132 -22.90 10.98 9.49
C THR A 132 -22.80 10.50 10.94
N ARG A 133 -21.71 9.81 11.26
CA ARG A 133 -21.40 9.20 12.56
C ARG A 133 -19.90 9.30 12.81
N GLU A 134 -19.50 9.11 14.07
CA GLU A 134 -18.09 9.20 14.46
C GLU A 134 -17.26 8.06 13.86
N ASP A 135 -17.72 6.83 14.02
CA ASP A 135 -17.05 5.59 13.58
C ASP A 135 -17.98 4.75 12.68
N PRO A 136 -17.42 3.97 11.73
CA PRO A 136 -18.19 2.98 10.99
C PRO A 136 -18.98 2.01 11.90
N PRO A 137 -20.11 1.46 11.43
CA PRO A 137 -21.04 0.71 12.27
C PRO A 137 -20.59 -0.68 12.74
N LEU A 138 -19.75 -1.42 11.98
CA LEU A 138 -19.47 -2.81 12.30
C LEU A 138 -18.21 -2.97 13.16
N THR A 139 -18.35 -3.52 14.37
CA THR A 139 -17.18 -3.83 15.22
C THR A 139 -16.12 -4.68 14.49
N PRO A 140 -14.83 -4.65 14.91
CA PRO A 140 -13.78 -5.50 14.33
C PRO A 140 -14.16 -6.98 14.23
N ALA A 141 -14.84 -7.53 15.26
CA ALA A 141 -15.31 -8.91 15.27
C ALA A 141 -16.37 -9.19 14.20
N ARG A 142 -17.24 -8.22 13.92
CA ARG A 142 -18.24 -8.30 12.85
C ARG A 142 -17.60 -8.17 11.47
N MET A 143 -16.62 -7.30 11.31
CA MET A 143 -15.85 -7.19 10.07
C MET A 143 -15.10 -8.50 9.75
N LYS A 144 -14.50 -9.14 10.76
CA LYS A 144 -13.93 -10.49 10.61
C LYS A 144 -14.98 -11.51 10.18
N THR A 145 -16.11 -11.57 10.90
CA THR A 145 -17.21 -12.49 10.56
C THR A 145 -17.68 -12.27 9.13
N LEU A 146 -17.77 -11.02 8.68
CA LEU A 146 -18.23 -10.68 7.35
C LEU A 146 -17.35 -11.29 6.25
N VAL A 147 -16.03 -11.33 6.42
CA VAL A 147 -15.12 -11.90 5.41
C VAL A 147 -14.86 -13.40 5.58
N THR A 148 -15.11 -13.96 6.76
CA THR A 148 -14.89 -15.39 7.06
C THR A 148 -16.16 -16.24 7.04
N ASP A 149 -17.30 -15.70 6.59
CA ASP A 149 -18.56 -16.46 6.60
C ASP A 149 -18.62 -17.49 5.46
N ASP A 150 -18.88 -18.75 5.79
CA ASP A 150 -19.02 -19.87 4.83
C ASP A 150 -20.15 -19.64 3.80
N GLY A 151 -21.06 -18.69 4.04
CA GLY A 151 -22.06 -18.25 3.08
C GLY A 151 -21.47 -17.68 1.78
N TRP A 152 -20.18 -17.36 1.75
CA TRP A 152 -19.45 -16.95 0.55
C TRP A 152 -18.95 -18.12 -0.29
N ASP A 153 -18.76 -19.31 0.29
CA ASP A 153 -18.13 -20.45 -0.39
C ASP A 153 -18.79 -20.84 -1.71
N PRO A 154 -20.14 -20.94 -1.81
CA PRO A 154 -20.77 -21.30 -3.08
C PRO A 154 -20.52 -20.25 -4.17
N LEU A 155 -20.42 -18.97 -3.79
CA LEU A 155 -20.16 -17.86 -4.71
C LEU A 155 -18.68 -17.81 -5.13
N ALA A 156 -17.77 -18.02 -4.19
CA ALA A 156 -16.34 -18.11 -4.46
C ALA A 156 -16.03 -19.29 -5.38
N ALA A 157 -16.58 -20.48 -5.10
CA ALA A 157 -16.41 -21.67 -5.93
C ALA A 157 -16.95 -21.47 -7.35
N ALA A 158 -18.15 -20.88 -7.50
CA ALA A 158 -18.71 -20.56 -8.81
C ALA A 158 -17.84 -19.54 -9.58
N TYR A 159 -17.33 -18.51 -8.89
CA TYR A 159 -16.48 -17.50 -9.49
C TYR A 159 -15.14 -18.09 -9.97
N LEU A 160 -14.49 -18.93 -9.16
CA LEU A 160 -13.28 -19.67 -9.57
C LEU A 160 -13.54 -20.58 -10.77
N ALA A 161 -14.65 -21.32 -10.77
CA ALA A 161 -15.00 -22.24 -11.84
C ALA A 161 -15.27 -21.52 -13.19
N GLU A 162 -15.94 -20.37 -13.16
CA GLU A 162 -16.26 -19.60 -14.36
C GLU A 162 -15.05 -18.83 -14.92
N ALA A 163 -14.20 -18.32 -14.03
CA ALA A 163 -13.13 -17.40 -14.39
C ALA A 163 -11.76 -18.09 -14.57
N GLY A 164 -11.62 -19.36 -14.15
CA GLY A 164 -10.39 -20.15 -14.18
C GLY A 164 -9.52 -19.96 -12.94
N ALA A 165 -8.30 -20.52 -12.97
CA ALA A 165 -7.30 -20.29 -11.91
C ALA A 165 -7.00 -18.79 -11.75
N ALA A 166 -6.55 -18.39 -10.54
CA ALA A 166 -6.04 -17.04 -10.33
C ALA A 166 -4.90 -16.77 -11.33
N PRO A 167 -4.82 -15.56 -11.91
CA PRO A 167 -3.69 -15.21 -12.74
C PRO A 167 -2.43 -15.30 -11.89
N GLU A 168 -1.42 -16.04 -12.36
CA GLU A 168 -0.08 -15.98 -11.77
C GLU A 168 0.38 -14.53 -11.79
N GLU A 169 0.99 -14.10 -10.69
CA GLU A 169 1.58 -12.77 -10.64
C GLU A 169 2.66 -12.69 -11.71
N LYS A 170 2.55 -11.68 -12.57
CA LYS A 170 3.61 -11.45 -13.55
C LYS A 170 4.84 -10.98 -12.78
N PRO A 171 6.04 -11.47 -13.13
CA PRO A 171 7.26 -10.84 -12.65
C PRO A 171 7.20 -9.32 -12.88
N GLY A 172 7.90 -8.57 -12.03
CA GLY A 172 8.17 -7.16 -12.28
C GLY A 172 8.80 -6.94 -13.66
N ARG A 173 9.12 -5.70 -13.97
CA ARG A 173 9.82 -5.39 -15.22
C ARG A 173 11.07 -6.29 -15.33
N PRO A 174 11.44 -6.82 -16.52
CA PRO A 174 12.64 -7.63 -16.65
C PRO A 174 13.87 -6.90 -16.07
N GLY A 175 14.57 -7.56 -15.13
CA GLY A 175 15.71 -6.99 -14.40
C GLY A 175 15.34 -6.07 -13.22
N GLU A 176 14.06 -6.02 -12.83
CA GLU A 176 13.61 -5.30 -11.64
C GLU A 176 13.78 -6.21 -10.41
N PRO A 177 14.55 -5.79 -9.40
CA PRO A 177 14.78 -6.58 -8.19
C PRO A 177 13.51 -6.71 -7.35
N SER A 178 13.39 -7.78 -6.57
CA SER A 178 12.31 -7.90 -5.57
C SER A 178 12.43 -6.82 -4.51
N GLY A 179 11.31 -6.47 -3.86
CA GLY A 179 11.29 -5.51 -2.76
C GLY A 179 12.22 -5.92 -1.61
N GLU A 180 12.27 -7.21 -1.29
CA GLU A 180 13.19 -7.77 -0.27
C GLU A 180 14.66 -7.50 -0.62
N THR A 181 15.06 -7.75 -1.87
CA THR A 181 16.42 -7.49 -2.34
C THR A 181 16.76 -6.00 -2.31
N VAL A 182 15.81 -5.13 -2.70
CA VAL A 182 16.00 -3.67 -2.64
C VAL A 182 16.20 -3.20 -1.19
N VAL A 183 15.35 -3.65 -0.27
CA VAL A 183 15.41 -3.30 1.16
C VAL A 183 16.71 -3.80 1.80
N ALA A 184 17.10 -5.04 1.53
CA ALA A 184 18.34 -5.62 2.05
C ALA A 184 19.57 -4.84 1.56
N THR A 185 19.58 -4.49 0.27
CA THR A 185 20.67 -3.71 -0.34
C THR A 185 20.72 -2.29 0.22
N LEU A 186 19.58 -1.59 0.29
CA LEU A 186 19.51 -0.26 0.88
C LEU A 186 20.02 -0.26 2.33
N THR A 187 19.59 -1.24 3.12
CA THR A 187 20.03 -1.41 4.51
C THR A 187 21.55 -1.60 4.62
N ALA A 188 22.14 -2.42 3.74
CA ALA A 188 23.58 -2.66 3.73
C ALA A 188 24.42 -1.44 3.31
N LEU A 189 23.85 -0.52 2.53
CA LEU A 189 24.50 0.71 2.09
C LEU A 189 24.35 1.88 3.08
N LEU A 190 23.55 1.71 4.13
CA LEU A 190 23.37 2.76 5.13
C LEU A 190 24.69 3.06 5.89
N PRO A 191 24.94 4.33 6.22
CA PRO A 191 26.01 4.70 7.14
C PRO A 191 25.88 4.00 8.50
N GLU A 192 27.00 3.76 9.16
CA GLU A 192 27.02 3.25 10.53
C GLU A 192 26.31 4.21 11.51
N GLY A 193 25.73 3.66 12.58
CA GLY A 193 25.08 4.43 13.64
C GLY A 193 23.60 4.72 13.42
N LEU A 194 22.98 4.19 12.35
CA LEU A 194 21.56 4.27 12.11
C LEU A 194 20.82 3.05 12.66
N THR A 195 19.73 3.30 13.40
CA THR A 195 18.75 2.25 13.73
C THR A 195 17.73 2.18 12.60
N VAL A 196 17.56 1.00 12.01
CA VAL A 196 16.55 0.74 10.97
C VAL A 196 15.24 0.26 11.61
N LYS A 197 14.13 0.84 11.17
CA LYS A 197 12.76 0.55 11.59
C LYS A 197 11.87 0.47 10.35
N ASP A 198 10.75 -0.23 10.49
CA ASP A 198 9.68 -0.34 9.47
C ASP A 198 10.17 -0.57 8.03
N PRO A 199 11.06 -1.56 7.79
CA PRO A 199 11.50 -1.88 6.45
C PRO A 199 10.33 -2.44 5.64
N GLY A 200 10.19 -2.01 4.38
CA GLY A 200 9.20 -2.55 3.45
C GLY A 200 9.54 -2.20 2.02
N GLY A 201 8.89 -2.86 1.07
CA GLY A 201 9.17 -2.67 -0.35
C GLY A 201 8.26 -3.50 -1.22
N ASP A 202 8.27 -3.16 -2.49
CA ASP A 202 7.59 -3.82 -3.61
C ASP A 202 8.65 -4.05 -4.71
N PRO A 203 8.38 -4.77 -5.81
CA PRO A 203 9.36 -4.92 -6.87
C PRO A 203 9.88 -3.55 -7.36
N GLY A 204 11.20 -3.40 -7.38
CA GLY A 204 11.88 -2.15 -7.75
C GLY A 204 11.77 -1.02 -6.72
N TYR A 205 11.14 -1.23 -5.56
CA TYR A 205 10.92 -0.22 -4.53
C TYR A 205 11.32 -0.72 -3.15
N GLY A 206 11.87 0.17 -2.33
CA GLY A 206 12.09 -0.12 -0.92
C GLY A 206 12.08 1.14 -0.08
N HIS A 207 11.77 0.98 1.20
CA HIS A 207 11.79 2.05 2.17
C HIS A 207 12.23 1.58 3.54
N LEU A 208 12.71 2.52 4.33
CA LEU A 208 13.14 2.36 5.70
C LEU A 208 12.75 3.61 6.50
N VAL A 209 12.47 3.44 7.78
CA VAL A 209 12.55 4.54 8.75
C VAL A 209 13.88 4.40 9.50
N VAL A 210 14.76 5.38 9.36
CA VAL A 210 16.06 5.39 10.03
C VAL A 210 16.10 6.40 11.18
N ASP A 211 16.92 6.14 12.18
CA ASP A 211 17.06 6.99 13.36
C ASP A 211 18.52 7.01 13.82
N ASP A 212 19.13 8.20 13.83
CA ASP A 212 20.50 8.48 14.30
C ASP A 212 20.53 8.95 15.77
N GLY A 213 19.44 8.77 16.50
CA GLY A 213 19.26 9.26 17.87
C GLY A 213 18.72 10.70 17.96
N ARG A 214 18.49 11.36 16.83
CA ARG A 214 17.89 12.72 16.74
C ARG A 214 16.45 12.71 16.24
N GLY A 215 15.85 11.53 16.08
CA GLY A 215 14.48 11.37 15.62
C GLY A 215 14.39 10.66 14.27
N ALA A 216 13.20 10.14 13.97
CA ALA A 216 12.93 9.36 12.78
C ALA A 216 13.13 10.16 11.48
N SER A 217 13.60 9.46 10.45
CA SER A 217 13.77 9.96 9.09
C SER A 217 13.38 8.86 8.11
N PHE A 218 12.37 9.13 7.29
CA PHE A 218 11.92 8.21 6.27
C PHE A 218 12.85 8.26 5.05
N VAL A 219 13.25 7.10 4.54
CA VAL A 219 14.11 6.93 3.37
C VAL A 219 13.43 5.97 2.42
N GLN A 220 13.32 6.34 1.15
CA GLN A 220 12.76 5.48 0.12
C GLN A 220 13.64 5.47 -1.13
N ILE A 221 13.61 4.36 -1.86
CA ILE A 221 14.40 4.15 -3.06
C ILE A 221 13.59 3.46 -4.14
N ASN A 222 13.81 3.87 -5.39
CA ASN A 222 13.33 3.16 -6.58
C ASN A 222 14.54 2.70 -7.40
N VAL A 223 14.53 1.44 -7.84
CA VAL A 223 15.55 0.80 -8.67
C VAL A 223 14.85 0.30 -9.93
N GLN A 224 15.04 1.04 -11.02
CA GLN A 224 14.21 0.91 -12.22
C GLN A 224 15.10 0.63 -13.45
N PRO A 225 15.02 -0.56 -14.04
CA PRO A 225 15.73 -0.86 -15.28
C PRO A 225 14.99 -0.27 -16.50
N GLY A 226 15.76 0.03 -17.55
CA GLY A 226 15.23 0.43 -18.86
C GLY A 226 14.47 1.76 -18.85
N MET A 227 15.02 2.78 -18.19
CA MET A 227 14.46 4.14 -18.06
C MET A 227 15.20 5.18 -18.94
N SER A 228 15.85 4.75 -20.03
CA SER A 228 16.65 5.63 -20.88
C SER A 228 15.85 6.82 -21.45
N GLU A 229 14.54 6.66 -21.63
CA GLU A 229 13.61 7.69 -22.09
C GLU A 229 13.42 8.84 -21.09
N LEU A 230 13.84 8.67 -19.83
CA LEU A 230 13.75 9.70 -18.79
C LEU A 230 14.96 10.66 -18.75
N ALA A 231 15.90 10.57 -19.69
CA ALA A 231 17.10 11.42 -19.69
C ALA A 231 16.79 12.93 -19.60
N ASP A 232 15.67 13.37 -20.17
CA ASP A 232 15.24 14.78 -20.11
C ASP A 232 14.91 15.26 -18.67
N LEU A 233 14.55 14.35 -17.75
CA LEU A 233 14.33 14.68 -16.34
C LEU A 233 15.61 15.19 -15.65
N PHE A 234 16.78 14.91 -16.23
CA PHE A 234 18.09 15.29 -15.69
C PHE A 234 18.60 16.62 -16.25
N ALA A 235 17.77 17.36 -16.99
CA ALA A 235 18.09 18.72 -17.39
C ALA A 235 18.46 19.58 -16.17
N GLY A 236 19.62 20.25 -16.22
CA GLY A 236 20.17 21.01 -15.09
C GLY A 236 20.93 20.19 -14.05
N GLY A 237 21.03 18.87 -14.24
CA GLY A 237 21.86 17.97 -13.45
C GLY A 237 23.32 17.94 -13.88
N THR A 238 24.07 16.98 -13.36
CA THR A 238 25.48 16.72 -13.69
C THR A 238 25.60 15.42 -14.47
N THR A 239 26.47 15.39 -15.49
CA THR A 239 26.88 14.16 -16.17
C THR A 239 28.25 13.73 -15.64
N LEU A 240 28.33 12.51 -15.11
CA LEU A 240 29.58 11.90 -14.64
C LEU A 240 30.43 11.40 -15.82
N PRO A 241 31.75 11.13 -15.63
CA PRO A 241 32.63 10.70 -16.71
C PRO A 241 32.23 9.38 -17.40
N ASP A 242 31.51 8.51 -16.71
CA ASP A 242 30.96 7.26 -17.25
C ASP A 242 29.65 7.46 -18.03
N GLY A 243 29.15 8.69 -18.11
CA GLY A 243 27.89 9.05 -18.76
C GLY A 243 26.67 8.99 -17.85
N THR A 244 26.83 8.64 -16.57
CA THR A 244 25.72 8.64 -15.60
C THR A 244 25.21 10.06 -15.39
N LEU A 245 23.91 10.27 -15.58
CA LEU A 245 23.23 11.52 -15.28
C LEU A 245 22.84 11.54 -13.80
N VAL A 246 23.02 12.67 -13.13
CA VAL A 246 22.73 12.84 -11.70
C VAL A 246 21.96 14.15 -11.49
N ARG A 247 20.84 14.09 -10.77
CA ARG A 247 20.08 15.26 -10.34
C ARG A 247 19.87 15.22 -8.83
N GLU A 248 20.21 16.31 -8.16
CA GLU A 248 20.08 16.49 -6.72
C GLU A 248 19.04 17.59 -6.47
N THR A 249 18.02 17.31 -5.65
CA THR A 249 16.94 18.27 -5.38
C THR A 249 16.63 18.31 -3.88
N GLN A 250 16.31 19.50 -3.37
CA GLN A 250 15.72 19.70 -2.05
C GLN A 250 14.37 20.38 -2.21
N GLU A 251 13.34 19.81 -1.60
CA GLU A 251 11.95 20.25 -1.80
C GLU A 251 11.22 20.30 -0.46
N ALA A 252 10.34 21.29 -0.30
CA ALA A 252 9.35 21.28 0.77
C ALA A 252 8.13 20.48 0.30
N ASP A 253 7.51 19.70 1.19
CA ASP A 253 6.38 18.80 0.85
C ASP A 253 6.70 17.91 -0.38
N PRO A 254 7.78 17.12 -0.33
CA PRO A 254 8.35 16.40 -1.49
C PRO A 254 7.40 15.35 -2.10
N ASP A 255 6.40 14.88 -1.36
CA ASP A 255 5.39 13.92 -1.82
C ASP A 255 4.02 14.56 -2.10
N GLN A 256 3.86 15.87 -1.86
CA GLN A 256 2.60 16.60 -1.96
C GLN A 256 1.47 15.96 -1.12
N LYS A 257 1.85 15.25 -0.06
CA LYS A 257 0.91 14.60 0.86
C LYS A 257 0.67 15.43 2.12
N GLY A 258 1.40 16.53 2.30
CA GLY A 258 1.33 17.38 3.48
C GLY A 258 2.46 17.08 4.47
N GLY A 259 2.20 17.27 5.76
CA GLY A 259 3.23 17.22 6.81
C GLY A 259 3.82 18.60 7.08
N ALA A 260 3.55 19.11 8.27
CA ALA A 260 4.03 20.42 8.68
C ALA A 260 5.56 20.42 8.81
N GLY A 261 6.22 21.33 8.06
CA GLY A 261 7.67 21.49 8.11
C GLY A 261 8.47 20.40 7.39
N THR A 262 7.81 19.53 6.64
CA THR A 262 8.46 18.40 5.97
C THR A 262 9.31 18.87 4.79
N VAL A 263 10.56 18.41 4.76
CA VAL A 263 11.50 18.60 3.64
C VAL A 263 12.02 17.25 3.17
N GLY A 264 12.22 17.14 1.86
CA GLY A 264 12.78 15.96 1.19
C GLY A 264 14.05 16.29 0.43
N TRP A 265 15.05 15.41 0.54
CA TRP A 265 16.29 15.45 -0.23
C TRP A 265 16.31 14.26 -1.17
N THR A 266 16.52 14.52 -2.46
CA THR A 266 16.44 13.50 -3.52
C THR A 266 17.72 13.47 -4.31
N VAL A 267 18.23 12.27 -4.56
CA VAL A 267 19.23 12.00 -5.59
C VAL A 267 18.64 11.03 -6.61
N ASP A 268 18.52 11.52 -7.84
CA ASP A 268 18.10 10.75 -9.01
C ASP A 268 19.34 10.47 -9.87
N THR A 269 19.51 9.23 -10.32
CA THR A 269 20.62 8.81 -11.17
C THR A 269 20.09 8.01 -12.35
N LEU A 270 20.62 8.24 -13.55
CA LEU A 270 20.32 7.45 -14.75
C LEU A 270 21.63 7.07 -15.43
N ARG A 271 21.94 5.77 -15.42
CA ARG A 271 23.12 5.20 -16.07
C ARG A 271 22.90 5.09 -17.60
N PRO A 272 23.97 5.03 -18.41
CA PRO A 272 23.86 4.95 -19.87
C PRO A 272 23.10 3.72 -20.40
N ASP A 273 23.07 2.64 -19.63
CA ASP A 273 22.33 1.41 -19.93
C ASP A 273 20.83 1.51 -19.63
N GLY A 274 20.38 2.65 -19.08
CA GLY A 274 19.00 2.88 -18.69
C GLY A 274 18.66 2.49 -17.26
N ALA A 275 19.62 2.02 -16.45
CA ALA A 275 19.36 1.75 -15.03
C ALA A 275 19.22 3.07 -14.26
N ARG A 276 18.03 3.32 -13.71
CA ARG A 276 17.72 4.48 -12.89
C ARG A 276 17.63 4.10 -11.42
N VAL A 277 18.30 4.85 -10.55
CA VAL A 277 18.18 4.73 -9.10
C VAL A 277 17.81 6.09 -8.52
N VAL A 278 16.68 6.16 -7.82
CA VAL A 278 16.18 7.37 -7.17
C VAL A 278 16.08 7.10 -5.69
N ILE A 279 16.83 7.82 -4.87
CA ILE A 279 16.70 7.76 -3.42
C ILE A 279 16.23 9.11 -2.89
N MET A 280 15.32 9.07 -1.94
CA MET A 280 14.75 10.24 -1.28
C MET A 280 14.77 10.02 0.23
N ALA A 281 15.12 11.06 0.99
CA ALA A 281 15.06 11.06 2.44
C ALA A 281 14.30 12.28 2.97
N PHE A 282 13.52 12.06 4.03
CA PHE A 282 12.63 13.02 4.64
C PHE A 282 13.07 13.29 6.07
N ASN A 283 12.82 14.49 6.58
CA ASN A 283 12.97 14.86 7.99
C ASN A 283 11.76 14.45 8.87
N ALA A 284 10.89 13.60 8.34
CA ALA A 284 9.67 13.08 8.97
C ALA A 284 9.73 11.56 9.12
N PRO A 285 8.90 10.93 9.98
CA PRO A 285 8.86 9.47 10.14
C PRO A 285 8.24 8.73 8.95
N GLY A 286 7.58 9.45 8.04
CA GLY A 286 6.87 8.89 6.90
C GLY A 286 6.34 9.95 5.95
N GLN A 287 5.70 9.50 4.88
CA GLN A 287 5.00 10.32 3.90
C GLN A 287 3.80 11.03 4.53
N GLY A 288 3.58 12.30 4.18
CA GLY A 288 2.49 13.13 4.71
C GLY A 288 2.52 13.43 6.22
N GLN A 289 3.55 12.99 6.95
CA GLN A 289 3.70 13.21 8.38
C GLN A 289 4.49 14.47 8.69
N ASP A 290 4.22 15.07 9.85
CA ASP A 290 4.94 16.26 10.33
C ASP A 290 6.42 15.99 10.56
N ALA A 291 7.25 17.00 10.32
CA ALA A 291 8.68 16.94 10.60
C ALA A 291 8.95 16.76 12.10
N VAL A 292 9.87 15.85 12.42
CA VAL A 292 10.34 15.59 13.80
C VAL A 292 11.79 16.04 14.02
N ARG A 293 12.42 16.57 12.98
CA ARG A 293 13.81 17.04 12.92
C ARG A 293 13.95 18.09 11.81
N GLU A 294 15.02 18.88 11.84
CA GLU A 294 15.21 19.96 10.86
C GLU A 294 15.55 19.44 9.45
N GLU A 295 16.40 18.42 9.37
CA GLU A 295 16.90 17.84 8.12
C GLU A 295 16.80 16.31 8.16
N PRO A 296 16.76 15.62 7.00
CA PRO A 296 16.83 14.16 6.95
C PRO A 296 18.06 13.58 7.66
N ALA A 297 17.99 12.32 8.10
CA ALA A 297 19.11 11.66 8.76
C ALA A 297 20.29 11.38 7.82
N LEU A 298 20.02 11.24 6.53
CA LEU A 298 21.02 11.05 5.49
C LEU A 298 21.37 12.38 4.83
N THR A 299 22.67 12.64 4.71
CA THR A 299 23.16 13.80 3.97
C THR A 299 23.01 13.62 2.46
N MET A 300 22.94 14.72 1.70
CA MET A 300 22.92 14.65 0.23
C MET A 300 24.09 13.84 -0.34
N ALA A 301 25.28 13.95 0.27
CA ALA A 301 26.45 13.16 -0.10
C ALA A 301 26.28 11.65 0.15
N GLN A 302 25.65 11.27 1.27
CA GLN A 302 25.35 9.87 1.56
C GLN A 302 24.27 9.32 0.61
N LEU A 303 23.21 10.10 0.35
CA LEU A 303 22.19 9.73 -0.65
C LEU A 303 22.81 9.51 -2.03
N LYS A 304 23.72 10.40 -2.44
CA LYS A 304 24.44 10.28 -3.71
C LYS A 304 25.35 9.06 -3.76
N ALA A 305 26.06 8.75 -2.66
CA ALA A 305 26.87 7.55 -2.56
C ALA A 305 26.01 6.29 -2.70
N ILE A 306 24.86 6.23 -2.01
CA ILE A 306 23.93 5.11 -2.10
C ILE A 306 23.39 4.97 -3.53
N ALA A 307 22.90 6.03 -4.17
CA ALA A 307 22.32 5.96 -5.51
C ALA A 307 23.32 5.53 -6.61
N LEU A 308 24.59 5.95 -6.46
CA LEU A 308 25.66 5.64 -7.40
C LEU A 308 26.34 4.29 -7.14
N ASP A 309 26.02 3.59 -6.04
CA ASP A 309 26.68 2.34 -5.71
C ASP A 309 26.52 1.30 -6.84
N PRO A 310 27.60 0.63 -7.29
CA PRO A 310 27.53 -0.34 -8.37
C PRO A 310 26.73 -1.59 -8.03
N VAL A 311 26.43 -1.86 -6.75
CA VAL A 311 25.61 -3.03 -6.34
C VAL A 311 24.24 -3.04 -7.02
N TRP A 312 23.69 -1.85 -7.34
CA TRP A 312 22.40 -1.72 -8.02
C TRP A 312 22.42 -2.24 -9.48
N ILE A 313 23.59 -2.53 -10.07
CA ILE A 313 23.76 -2.92 -11.47
C ILE A 313 23.67 -4.46 -11.66
N GLY A 314 23.44 -5.23 -10.60
CA GLY A 314 23.43 -6.70 -10.66
C GLY A 314 22.55 -7.37 -9.62
N LEU A 315 21.44 -6.72 -9.25
CA LEU A 315 20.43 -7.33 -8.38
C LEU A 315 19.54 -8.25 -9.23
N ASP A 316 19.92 -9.53 -9.31
CA ASP A 316 19.11 -10.62 -9.88
C ASP A 316 18.20 -11.25 -8.82
#